data_AF-A0A3D3JML0-F1
#
_entry.id   AF-A0A3D3JML0-F1
#
_cell.length_a   1.000
_cell.length_b   1.000
_cell.length_c   1.000
_cell.angle_alpha   90.00
_cell.angle_beta   90.00
_cell.angle_gamma   90.00
#
_symmetry.space_group_name_H-M   'P 1'
#
loop_
_entity.id
_entity.type
_entity.pdbx_description
1 polymer ?
#
loop_
_entity_poly.entity_id
_entity_poly.type
_entity_poly.pdbx_seq_one_letter_code
_entity_poly.pdbx_strand_id
1 'polypeptide(L)'
;MRAQIGLGTLRLLSTTSPGDIVNEARRLGIGCIDIPASVDDIDRDGTILTALATEPDAPLPSWLILRYDPRNPARPSLLRSATGVSCRITALVDRPERRYVQYRTEGLDHTAAMIALREYLIEAFSALHHDVADGHLTDYGILSETLSMPHDMEGAISLVDVLDIVRTTVGTTESFTTVQMPMNVLEHGAVTSHVYDGRSVLQLCEEHGIHVVVHRALDAIVDQSLIRLVSWPIPDHLVHADDVAARIHALEITEHDVANMVIASLSAEASVREAILETFRIAGSLCTAWNGFDGLPHWRDVRKQHLDPRFEAMTRVAVRMREDGADTTLFAKFLDDIEDVLDDIDVLYALDENASLEELRISIADELGLPMDTPLQHIALHAVRCTHGVHTVLVGARSSEQLHDVLTTSDLPITPIHESTWHRIHAHLARLSTE
;
A
#
# COMPACT_ATOMS: atom_id res chain seq x y z
N MET A 1 7.63 21.02 -12.26
CA MET A 1 8.51 20.33 -11.27
C MET A 1 7.88 18.97 -10.99
N ARG A 2 8.67 17.92 -10.75
CA ARG A 2 8.13 16.59 -10.43
C ARG A 2 8.04 16.43 -8.91
N ALA A 3 6.93 15.88 -8.42
CA ALA A 3 6.77 15.54 -7.02
C ALA A 3 7.85 14.55 -6.54
N GLN A 4 8.26 14.72 -5.29
CA GLN A 4 9.17 13.81 -4.61
C GLN A 4 8.45 12.50 -4.27
N ILE A 5 9.18 11.40 -4.22
CA ILE A 5 8.66 10.13 -3.70
C ILE A 5 8.87 10.12 -2.18
N GLY A 6 7.84 9.74 -1.44
CA GLY A 6 7.90 9.47 0.00
C GLY A 6 7.52 8.02 0.30
N LEU A 7 7.90 7.53 1.48
CA LEU A 7 7.58 6.19 1.94
C LEU A 7 6.37 6.23 2.88
N GLY A 8 5.28 5.52 2.53
CA GLY A 8 4.17 5.25 3.42
C GLY A 8 4.38 3.95 4.18
N THR A 9 4.41 4.01 5.51
CA THR A 9 4.84 2.86 6.33
C THR A 9 3.70 1.94 6.80
N LEU A 10 2.43 2.28 6.53
CA LEU A 10 1.27 1.48 6.94
C LEU A 10 1.34 0.01 6.46
N ARG A 11 1.84 -0.21 5.24
CA ARG A 11 2.01 -1.56 4.67
C ARG A 11 3.21 -2.32 5.24
N LEU A 12 4.11 -1.64 5.93
CA LEU A 12 5.27 -2.27 6.56
C LEU A 12 4.87 -3.02 7.82
N LEU A 13 3.80 -2.64 8.51
CA LEU A 13 3.37 -3.30 9.75
C LEU A 13 3.08 -4.80 9.58
N SER A 14 2.84 -5.27 8.34
CA SER A 14 2.66 -6.68 8.01
C SER A 14 3.93 -7.36 7.47
N THR A 15 5.08 -6.68 7.48
CA THR A 15 6.36 -7.22 7.00
C THR A 15 7.20 -7.75 8.16
N THR A 16 8.11 -8.69 7.89
CA THR A 16 8.98 -9.28 8.90
C THR A 16 10.08 -8.33 9.37
N SER A 17 10.49 -7.38 8.52
CA SER A 17 11.58 -6.44 8.81
C SER A 17 11.29 -5.00 8.32
N PRO A 18 10.30 -4.30 8.90
CA PRO A 18 9.94 -2.92 8.51
C PRO A 18 11.11 -1.93 8.56
N GLY A 19 12.01 -2.08 9.54
CA GLY A 19 13.14 -1.17 9.74
C GLY A 19 14.17 -1.23 8.62
N ASP A 20 14.37 -2.40 8.02
CA ASP A 20 15.30 -2.57 6.90
C ASP A 20 14.82 -1.77 5.68
N ILE A 21 13.51 -1.76 5.41
CA ILE A 21 12.92 -1.01 4.30
C ILE A 21 12.98 0.50 4.56
N VAL A 22 12.77 0.93 5.81
CA VAL A 22 12.92 2.34 6.21
C VAL A 22 14.37 2.81 6.03
N ASN A 23 15.35 2.00 6.46
CA ASN A 23 16.76 2.34 6.31
C ASN A 23 17.18 2.34 4.84
N GLU A 24 16.66 1.41 4.05
CA GLU A 24 16.91 1.39 2.61
C GLU A 24 16.35 2.63 1.92
N ALA A 25 15.14 3.05 2.26
CA ALA A 25 14.56 4.29 1.75
C ALA A 25 15.43 5.51 2.07
N ARG A 26 15.96 5.60 3.29
CA ARG A 26 16.88 6.67 3.69
C ARG A 26 18.19 6.65 2.89
N ARG A 27 18.77 5.47 2.66
CA ARG A 27 19.98 5.31 1.83
C ARG A 27 19.74 5.71 0.37
N LEU A 28 18.55 5.45 -0.16
CA LEU A 28 18.12 5.84 -1.49
C LEU A 28 17.71 7.32 -1.60
N GLY A 29 17.81 8.09 -0.52
CA GLY A 29 17.54 9.53 -0.51
C GLY A 29 16.06 9.90 -0.42
N ILE A 30 15.18 8.97 -0.01
CA ILE A 30 13.78 9.26 0.24
C ILE A 30 13.68 10.09 1.53
N GLY A 31 13.43 11.39 1.37
CA GLY A 31 13.44 12.37 2.45
C GLY A 31 12.13 12.51 3.22
N CYS A 32 11.04 11.89 2.75
CA CYS A 32 9.71 11.96 3.37
C CYS A 32 9.25 10.57 3.82
N ILE A 33 8.94 10.41 5.10
CA ILE A 33 8.42 9.16 5.67
C ILE A 33 7.11 9.44 6.42
N ASP A 34 6.04 8.75 6.01
CA ASP A 34 4.71 8.82 6.62
C ASP A 34 4.49 7.66 7.58
N ILE A 35 4.26 7.99 8.85
CA ILE A 35 4.20 7.08 10.00
C ILE A 35 2.75 6.98 10.52
N PRO A 36 2.24 5.76 10.81
CA PRO A 36 0.89 5.55 11.35
C PRO A 36 0.70 6.16 12.75
N ALA A 37 -0.56 6.23 13.20
CA ALA A 37 -1.00 7.03 14.34
C ALA A 37 -0.63 6.49 15.72
N SER A 38 -0.62 5.17 15.90
CA SER A 38 -0.57 4.62 17.24
C SER A 38 0.86 4.43 17.73
N VAL A 39 1.10 4.80 18.99
CA VAL A 39 2.37 4.52 19.69
C VAL A 39 2.66 3.02 19.70
N ASP A 40 1.62 2.18 19.76
CA ASP A 40 1.76 0.72 19.66
C ASP A 40 2.27 0.27 18.27
N ASP A 41 1.92 0.98 17.19
CA ASP A 41 2.43 0.71 15.83
C ASP A 41 3.86 1.24 15.63
N ILE A 42 4.26 2.23 16.42
CA ILE A 42 5.60 2.83 16.40
C ILE A 42 6.59 2.03 17.28
N ASP A 43 6.08 1.35 18.32
CA ASP A 43 6.87 0.71 19.39
C ASP A 43 6.72 -0.83 19.44
N ARG A 44 5.83 -1.45 18.63
CA ARG A 44 5.85 -2.91 18.44
C ARG A 44 7.16 -3.34 17.78
N ASP A 45 8.02 -3.94 18.59
CA ASP A 45 9.20 -4.71 18.20
C ASP A 45 10.16 -3.97 17.24
N GLY A 46 10.50 -2.71 17.55
CA GLY A 46 11.76 -2.10 17.09
C GLY A 46 11.87 -1.74 15.61
N THR A 47 10.85 -1.14 15.01
CA THR A 47 10.76 -1.11 13.54
C THR A 47 10.94 0.26 12.86
N ILE A 48 10.28 1.34 13.28
CA ILE A 48 10.46 2.67 12.62
C ILE A 48 11.27 3.63 13.48
N LEU A 49 10.87 3.89 14.74
CA LEU A 49 11.65 4.74 15.64
C LEU A 49 13.04 4.17 15.93
N THR A 50 13.12 2.85 16.09
CA THR A 50 14.40 2.16 16.26
C THR A 50 15.25 2.33 15.00
N ALA A 51 14.72 2.10 13.80
CA ALA A 51 15.45 2.33 12.55
C ALA A 51 15.98 3.77 12.44
N LEU A 52 15.16 4.77 12.80
CA LEU A 52 15.59 6.18 12.85
C LEU A 52 16.73 6.44 13.85
N ALA A 53 16.79 5.69 14.96
CA ALA A 53 17.78 5.86 16.03
C ALA A 53 19.04 4.99 15.90
N THR A 54 18.99 3.83 15.25
CA THR A 54 20.05 2.80 15.33
C THR A 54 21.03 2.77 14.16
N GLU A 55 20.70 3.36 13.00
CA GLU A 55 21.63 3.50 11.87
C GLU A 55 22.14 4.93 11.72
N PRO A 56 23.33 5.25 12.28
CA PRO A 56 23.93 6.59 12.19
C PRO A 56 24.47 6.95 10.79
N ASP A 57 24.74 5.94 9.94
CA ASP A 57 25.30 6.15 8.60
C ASP A 57 24.22 6.50 7.55
N ALA A 58 22.95 6.17 7.82
CA ALA A 58 21.84 6.60 6.97
C ALA A 58 21.41 8.03 7.37
N PRO A 59 21.26 8.97 6.42
CA PRO A 59 20.80 10.32 6.75
C PRO A 59 19.40 10.26 7.38
N LEU A 60 19.13 11.13 8.36
CA LEU A 60 17.77 11.30 8.85
C LEU A 60 16.87 11.80 7.70
N PRO A 61 15.60 11.38 7.67
CA PRO A 61 14.64 11.96 6.72
C PRO A 61 14.55 13.47 6.95
N SER A 62 14.40 14.23 5.86
CA SER A 62 14.15 15.67 5.95
C SER A 62 12.75 15.99 6.50
N TRP A 63 11.81 15.05 6.37
CA TRP A 63 10.41 15.24 6.72
C TRP A 63 9.77 13.95 7.22
N LEU A 64 9.15 14.03 8.40
CA LEU A 64 8.27 13.01 8.96
C LEU A 64 6.83 13.51 8.98
N ILE A 65 5.92 12.65 8.53
CA ILE A 65 4.48 12.86 8.60
C ILE A 65 3.92 11.87 9.63
N LEU A 66 3.08 12.38 10.54
CA LEU A 66 2.48 11.62 11.63
C LEU A 66 0.96 11.68 11.51
N ARG A 67 0.28 10.56 11.72
CA ARG A 67 -1.17 10.56 11.91
C ARG A 67 -1.50 11.01 13.33
N TYR A 68 -2.48 11.89 13.47
CA TYR A 68 -2.92 12.43 14.74
C TYR A 68 -4.40 12.13 14.98
N ASP A 69 -4.67 11.61 16.17
CA ASP A 69 -6.01 11.43 16.72
C ASP A 69 -6.00 11.93 18.18
N PRO A 70 -6.78 12.97 18.54
CA PRO A 70 -6.84 13.50 19.91
C PRO A 70 -7.11 12.46 21.00
N ARG A 71 -7.81 11.38 20.65
CA ARG A 71 -8.18 10.31 21.59
C ARG A 71 -7.09 9.27 21.81
N ASN A 72 -6.15 9.19 20.88
CA ASN A 72 -4.96 8.34 20.98
C ASN A 72 -3.77 9.12 20.41
N PRO A 73 -3.35 10.20 21.09
CA PRO A 73 -2.38 11.10 20.50
C PRO A 73 -1.04 10.38 20.37
N ALA A 74 -0.50 10.40 19.15
CA ALA A 74 0.93 10.17 18.95
C ALA A 74 1.71 11.10 19.89
N ARG A 75 2.96 10.76 20.19
CA ARG A 75 3.84 11.61 21.03
C ARG A 75 4.88 12.33 20.16
N PRO A 76 4.55 13.46 19.52
CA PRO A 76 5.51 14.28 18.77
C PRO A 76 6.81 14.55 19.50
N SER A 77 6.76 14.72 20.83
CA SER A 77 7.93 14.93 21.69
C SER A 77 8.94 13.78 21.66
N LEU A 78 8.49 12.52 21.52
CA LEU A 78 9.40 11.36 21.40
C LEU A 78 10.15 11.38 20.06
N LEU A 79 9.43 11.64 18.98
CA LEU A 79 10.01 11.74 17.63
C LEU A 79 10.96 12.93 17.52
N ARG A 80 10.59 14.07 18.10
CA ARG A 80 11.46 15.24 18.21
C ARG A 80 12.74 14.92 18.98
N SER A 81 12.64 14.14 20.06
CA SER A 81 13.81 13.70 20.82
C SER A 81 14.71 12.76 20.01
N ALA A 82 14.13 11.88 19.18
CA ALA A 82 14.87 10.93 18.36
C ALA A 82 15.53 11.57 17.12
N THR A 83 14.90 12.57 16.53
CA THR A 83 15.32 13.16 15.23
C THR A 83 15.96 14.54 15.34
N GLY A 84 15.84 15.20 16.50
CA GLY A 84 16.31 16.56 16.71
C GLY A 84 15.53 17.61 15.88
N VAL A 85 16.11 18.80 15.75
CA VAL A 85 15.48 19.94 15.07
C VAL A 85 15.70 19.98 13.55
N SER A 86 16.59 19.13 13.02
CA SER A 86 16.90 19.07 11.59
C SER A 86 15.81 18.43 10.74
N CYS A 87 14.92 17.65 11.36
CA CYS A 87 13.80 17.01 10.69
C CYS A 87 12.54 17.87 10.83
N ARG A 88 11.87 18.18 9.71
CA ARG A 88 10.50 18.70 9.75
C ARG A 88 9.58 17.59 10.28
N ILE A 89 8.70 17.90 11.22
CA ILE A 89 7.69 16.96 11.72
C ILE A 89 6.32 17.58 11.55
N THR A 90 5.47 16.93 10.75
CA THR A 90 4.10 17.37 10.45
C THR A 90 3.11 16.36 11.00
N ALA A 91 2.11 16.83 11.75
CA ALA A 91 1.00 15.99 12.19
C ALA A 91 -0.25 16.24 11.33
N LEU A 92 -0.90 15.17 10.89
CA LEU A 92 -2.12 15.23 10.10
C LEU A 92 -3.29 14.64 10.90
N VAL A 93 -4.36 15.41 11.06
CA VAL A 93 -5.63 14.88 11.59
C VAL A 93 -6.08 13.73 10.66
N ASP A 94 -6.19 12.51 11.19
CA ASP A 94 -6.41 11.29 10.39
C ASP A 94 -7.89 11.08 10.06
N ARG A 95 -8.25 11.26 8.77
CA ARG A 95 -9.55 10.91 8.17
C ARG A 95 -10.75 11.25 9.05
N PRO A 96 -10.99 12.54 9.32
CA PRO A 96 -12.09 12.96 10.18
C PRO A 96 -13.47 12.48 9.69
N GLU A 97 -13.64 12.18 8.40
CA GLU A 97 -14.83 11.52 7.88
C GLU A 97 -15.15 10.17 8.56
N ARG A 98 -14.15 9.45 9.11
CA ARG A 98 -14.39 8.23 9.90
C ARG A 98 -15.08 8.53 11.22
N ARG A 99 -14.83 9.69 11.83
CA ARG A 99 -15.53 10.14 13.03
C ARG A 99 -16.99 10.47 12.71
N TYR A 100 -17.23 11.11 11.57
CA TYR A 100 -18.59 11.31 11.08
C TYR A 100 -19.36 9.99 10.98
N VAL A 101 -18.80 8.98 10.27
CA VAL A 101 -19.43 7.65 10.14
C VAL A 101 -19.67 6.99 11.50
N GLN A 102 -18.71 7.11 12.42
CA GLN A 102 -18.86 6.61 13.79
C GLN A 102 -20.03 7.28 14.51
N TYR A 103 -20.14 8.61 14.50
CA TYR A 103 -21.25 9.33 15.14
C TYR A 103 -22.61 8.93 14.58
N ARG A 104 -22.70 8.73 13.26
CA ARG A 104 -23.93 8.24 12.61
C ARG A 104 -24.30 6.84 13.08
N THR A 105 -23.31 5.97 13.22
CA THR A 105 -23.47 4.60 13.76
C THR A 105 -23.90 4.61 15.23
N GLU A 106 -23.44 5.59 16.01
CA GLU A 106 -23.83 5.82 17.40
C GLU A 106 -25.22 6.47 17.55
N GLY A 107 -25.91 6.75 16.44
CA GLY A 107 -27.31 7.19 16.43
C GLY A 107 -27.51 8.70 16.36
N LEU A 108 -26.45 9.50 16.21
CA LEU A 108 -26.60 10.94 15.95
C LEU A 108 -27.20 11.13 14.56
N ASP A 109 -28.13 12.07 14.41
CA ASP A 109 -28.59 12.53 13.10
C ASP A 109 -27.47 13.28 12.35
N HIS A 110 -27.67 13.58 11.06
CA HIS A 110 -26.67 14.27 10.24
C HIS A 110 -26.21 15.59 10.87
N THR A 111 -27.14 16.43 11.31
CA THR A 111 -26.83 17.74 11.90
C THR A 111 -26.00 17.60 13.18
N ALA A 112 -26.41 16.71 14.08
CA ALA A 112 -25.69 16.45 15.32
C ALA A 112 -24.30 15.85 15.05
N ALA A 113 -24.16 14.94 14.09
CA ALA A 113 -22.90 14.35 13.70
C ALA A 113 -21.93 15.39 13.11
N MET A 114 -22.42 16.34 12.30
CA MET A 114 -21.61 17.44 11.76
C MET A 114 -21.15 18.42 12.86
N ILE A 115 -21.99 18.70 13.86
CA ILE A 115 -21.60 19.49 15.03
C ILE A 115 -20.49 18.78 15.81
N ALA A 116 -20.67 17.50 16.12
CA ALA A 116 -19.67 16.70 16.83
C ALA A 116 -18.34 16.59 16.06
N LEU A 117 -18.41 16.46 14.73
CA LEU A 117 -17.24 16.48 13.86
C LEU A 117 -16.49 17.81 13.94
N ARG A 118 -17.22 18.93 13.91
CA ARG A 118 -16.63 20.27 14.05
C ARG A 118 -15.94 20.43 15.41
N GLU A 119 -16.56 19.99 16.49
CA GLU A 119 -15.97 20.01 17.83
C GLU A 119 -14.69 19.18 17.90
N TYR A 120 -14.70 17.98 17.31
CA TYR A 120 -13.51 17.13 17.17
C TYR A 120 -12.36 17.84 16.45
N LEU A 121 -12.65 18.52 15.32
CA LEU A 121 -11.63 19.27 14.58
C LEU A 121 -11.09 20.46 15.38
N ILE A 122 -11.94 21.18 16.10
CA ILE A 122 -11.53 22.29 16.98
C ILE A 122 -10.56 21.80 18.07
N GLU A 123 -10.89 20.69 18.73
CA GLU A 123 -10.04 20.06 19.74
C GLU A 123 -8.70 19.63 19.11
N ALA A 124 -8.75 18.96 17.97
CA ALA A 124 -7.57 18.45 17.29
C ALA A 124 -6.60 19.57 16.90
N PHE A 125 -7.09 20.60 16.21
CA PHE A 125 -6.23 21.70 15.76
C PHE A 125 -5.74 22.58 16.92
N SER A 126 -6.51 22.72 18.01
CA SER A 126 -6.02 23.40 19.22
C SER A 126 -4.80 22.70 19.81
N ALA A 127 -4.88 21.37 19.96
CA ALA A 127 -3.81 20.58 20.53
C ALA A 127 -2.56 20.57 19.64
N LEU A 128 -2.74 20.36 18.32
CA LEU A 128 -1.65 20.40 17.35
C LEU A 128 -0.94 21.76 17.32
N HIS A 129 -1.70 22.85 17.44
CA HIS A 129 -1.12 24.19 17.50
C HIS A 129 -0.31 24.42 18.78
N HIS A 130 -0.73 23.84 19.91
CA HIS A 130 0.07 23.85 21.14
C HIS A 130 1.39 23.10 20.95
N ASP A 131 1.36 21.92 20.32
CA ASP A 131 2.58 21.14 20.03
C ASP A 131 3.54 21.85 19.06
N VAL A 132 3.03 22.70 18.16
CA VAL A 132 3.87 23.60 17.34
C VAL A 132 4.49 24.69 18.20
N ALA A 133 3.71 25.33 19.07
CA ALA A 133 4.22 26.37 19.98
C ALA A 133 5.28 25.83 20.96
N ASP A 134 5.14 24.58 21.40
CA ASP A 134 6.09 23.88 22.26
C ASP A 134 7.33 23.34 21.48
N GLY A 135 7.33 23.46 20.15
CA GLY A 135 8.44 23.02 19.29
C GLY A 135 8.53 21.50 19.08
N HIS A 136 7.50 20.75 19.49
CA HIS A 136 7.42 19.32 19.20
C HIS A 136 7.13 19.08 17.71
N LEU A 137 6.19 19.83 17.15
CA LEU A 137 5.86 19.82 15.73
C LEU A 137 6.45 21.03 15.01
N THR A 138 6.73 20.86 13.73
CA THR A 138 7.06 21.99 12.84
C THR A 138 5.78 22.65 12.33
N ASP A 139 4.79 21.84 11.98
CA ASP A 139 3.51 22.27 11.42
C ASP A 139 2.48 21.12 11.49
N TYR A 140 1.27 21.38 11.01
CA TYR A 140 0.20 20.39 10.94
C TYR A 140 -0.65 20.51 9.68
N GLY A 141 -1.58 19.57 9.53
CA GLY A 141 -2.44 19.46 8.37
C GLY A 141 -3.58 18.47 8.58
N ILE A 142 -4.14 18.01 7.47
CA ILE A 142 -5.24 17.05 7.45
C ILE A 142 -4.97 15.95 6.42
N LEU A 143 -5.32 14.71 6.77
CA LEU A 143 -5.51 13.62 5.82
C LEU A 143 -7.01 13.42 5.65
N SER A 144 -7.51 13.46 4.41
CA SER A 144 -8.90 13.10 4.14
C SER A 144 -9.07 12.48 2.76
N GLU A 145 -9.92 11.46 2.70
CA GLU A 145 -10.27 10.74 1.47
C GLU A 145 -11.38 11.46 0.68
N THR A 146 -12.02 12.48 1.26
CA THR A 146 -13.25 13.08 0.70
C THR A 146 -13.09 14.54 0.25
N LEU A 147 -11.88 15.11 0.28
CA LEU A 147 -11.66 16.53 -0.06
C LEU A 147 -12.05 16.91 -1.49
N SER A 148 -12.14 15.92 -2.39
CA SER A 148 -12.54 16.12 -3.79
C SER A 148 -14.01 15.82 -4.04
N MET A 149 -14.75 15.38 -3.02
CA MET A 149 -16.15 15.01 -3.12
C MET A 149 -17.05 16.26 -3.01
N PRO A 150 -18.23 16.25 -3.65
CA PRO A 150 -19.23 17.30 -3.46
C PRO A 150 -19.56 17.55 -1.98
N HIS A 151 -19.67 18.81 -1.58
CA HIS A 151 -19.90 19.19 -0.18
C HIS A 151 -21.29 18.84 0.36
N ASP A 152 -22.24 18.51 -0.52
CA ASP A 152 -23.55 17.99 -0.16
C ASP A 152 -23.56 16.47 0.06
N MET A 153 -22.47 15.78 -0.29
CA MET A 153 -22.29 14.37 0.05
C MET A 153 -22.14 14.22 1.56
N GLU A 154 -22.88 13.26 2.11
CA GLU A 154 -22.91 13.00 3.54
C GLU A 154 -21.50 12.65 4.07
N GLY A 155 -20.99 13.44 5.02
CA GLY A 155 -19.67 13.24 5.64
C GLY A 155 -18.48 13.73 4.82
N ALA A 156 -18.69 14.42 3.69
CA ALA A 156 -17.61 15.05 2.94
C ALA A 156 -16.94 16.17 3.75
N ILE A 157 -15.60 16.23 3.68
CA ILE A 157 -14.80 17.25 4.35
C ILE A 157 -14.50 18.37 3.36
N SER A 158 -14.83 19.61 3.73
CA SER A 158 -14.47 20.82 2.97
C SER A 158 -13.17 21.40 3.50
N LEU A 159 -12.17 21.58 2.61
CA LEU A 159 -10.92 22.24 2.98
C LEU A 159 -11.14 23.70 3.42
N VAL A 160 -12.11 24.40 2.81
CA VAL A 160 -12.47 25.78 3.20
C VAL A 160 -12.99 25.81 4.64
N ASP A 161 -13.88 24.88 5.00
CA ASP A 161 -14.41 24.81 6.36
C ASP A 161 -13.31 24.45 7.38
N VAL A 162 -12.38 23.56 7.00
CA VAL A 162 -11.21 23.22 7.83
C VAL A 162 -10.33 24.44 8.08
N LEU A 163 -10.00 25.20 7.04
CA LEU A 163 -9.21 26.43 7.18
C LEU A 163 -9.92 27.48 8.04
N ASP A 164 -11.24 27.58 7.92
CA ASP A 164 -12.07 28.46 8.74
C ASP A 164 -12.08 28.04 10.22
N ILE A 165 -12.16 26.73 10.49
CA ILE A 165 -12.02 26.16 11.84
C ILE A 165 -10.65 26.52 12.40
N VAL A 166 -9.57 26.23 11.68
CA VAL A 166 -8.19 26.53 12.14
C VAL A 166 -8.05 28.02 12.44
N ARG A 167 -8.43 28.89 11.51
CA ARG A 167 -8.35 30.35 11.68
C ARG A 167 -9.15 30.85 12.88
N THR A 168 -10.34 30.32 13.10
CA THR A 168 -11.21 30.73 14.22
C THR A 168 -10.69 30.21 15.56
N THR A 169 -10.13 29.00 15.57
CA THR A 169 -9.68 28.32 16.79
C THR A 169 -8.33 28.85 17.28
N VAL A 170 -7.37 29.08 16.37
CA VAL A 170 -5.99 29.47 16.74
C VAL A 170 -5.56 30.84 16.23
N GLY A 171 -6.44 31.54 15.51
CA GLY A 171 -6.22 32.93 15.05
C GLY A 171 -5.40 33.08 13.76
N THR A 172 -4.84 32.00 13.22
CA THR A 172 -4.02 32.00 12.00
C THR A 172 -4.07 30.63 11.30
N THR A 173 -3.68 30.58 10.02
CA THR A 173 -3.50 29.34 9.25
C THR A 173 -2.04 29.06 8.90
N GLU A 174 -1.08 29.86 9.39
CA GLU A 174 0.35 29.75 9.02
C GLU A 174 0.98 28.37 9.33
N SER A 175 0.53 27.71 10.40
CA SER A 175 0.99 26.36 10.75
C SER A 175 0.19 25.23 10.09
N PHE A 176 -0.90 25.55 9.38
CA PHE A 176 -1.62 24.59 8.56
C PHE A 176 -1.01 24.57 7.16
N THR A 177 -0.17 23.58 6.89
CA THR A 177 0.70 23.61 5.71
C THR A 177 0.55 22.40 4.80
N THR A 178 -0.15 21.35 5.23
CA THR A 178 -0.14 20.08 4.53
C THR A 178 -1.54 19.48 4.39
N VAL A 179 -1.86 19.03 3.19
CA VAL A 179 -3.02 18.18 2.93
C VAL A 179 -2.52 16.86 2.37
N GLN A 180 -3.06 15.77 2.91
CA GLN A 180 -2.90 14.45 2.33
C GLN A 180 -4.23 13.91 1.83
N MET A 181 -4.23 13.39 0.59
CA MET A 181 -5.43 12.86 -0.04
C MET A 181 -5.10 11.79 -1.08
N PRO A 182 -6.05 10.90 -1.40
CA PRO A 182 -5.84 9.92 -2.44
C PRO A 182 -5.82 10.58 -3.81
N MET A 183 -4.95 10.08 -4.68
CA MET A 183 -5.00 10.39 -6.10
C MET A 183 -4.26 9.31 -6.90
N ASN A 184 -4.89 8.82 -7.96
CA ASN A 184 -4.29 7.90 -8.92
C ASN A 184 -5.00 8.05 -10.28
N VAL A 185 -4.67 7.18 -11.24
CA VAL A 185 -5.20 7.29 -12.60
C VAL A 185 -6.71 7.03 -12.71
N LEU A 186 -7.31 6.37 -11.72
CA LEU A 186 -8.76 6.11 -11.65
C LEU A 186 -9.47 7.04 -10.65
N GLU A 187 -8.81 7.41 -9.55
CA GLU A 187 -9.27 8.36 -8.54
C GLU A 187 -8.60 9.73 -8.72
N HIS A 188 -8.86 10.42 -9.82
CA HIS A 188 -8.24 11.71 -10.15
C HIS A 188 -9.09 12.93 -9.76
N GLY A 189 -10.04 12.76 -8.85
CA GLY A 189 -10.94 13.85 -8.41
C GLY A 189 -10.19 15.07 -7.85
N ALA A 190 -9.00 14.87 -7.28
CA ALA A 190 -8.18 15.95 -6.74
C ALA A 190 -7.85 17.04 -7.77
N VAL A 191 -7.75 16.67 -9.04
CA VAL A 191 -7.46 17.59 -10.14
C VAL A 191 -8.70 17.93 -10.97
N THR A 192 -9.62 16.99 -11.19
CA THR A 192 -10.76 17.18 -12.11
C THR A 192 -12.06 17.65 -11.44
N SER A 193 -12.19 17.51 -10.12
CA SER A 193 -13.43 17.85 -9.39
C SER A 193 -13.37 19.29 -8.91
N HIS A 194 -14.32 20.12 -9.36
CA HIS A 194 -14.33 21.58 -9.12
C HIS A 194 -15.29 21.99 -8.00
N VAL A 195 -15.17 21.35 -6.83
CA VAL A 195 -16.11 21.50 -5.72
C VAL A 195 -15.94 22.80 -4.92
N TYR A 196 -14.85 23.55 -5.14
CA TYR A 196 -14.52 24.79 -4.40
C TYR A 196 -14.73 26.04 -5.25
N ASP A 197 -15.99 26.41 -5.51
CA ASP A 197 -16.37 27.57 -6.34
C ASP A 197 -15.73 27.54 -7.74
N GLY A 198 -15.78 26.37 -8.40
CA GLY A 198 -15.17 26.18 -9.72
C GLY A 198 -13.67 25.90 -9.69
N ARG A 199 -13.08 25.63 -8.52
CA ARG A 199 -11.68 25.19 -8.36
C ARG A 199 -11.60 23.75 -7.86
N SER A 200 -10.53 23.06 -8.24
CA SER A 200 -10.15 21.79 -7.65
C SER A 200 -9.42 21.97 -6.31
N VAL A 201 -9.30 20.89 -5.53
CA VAL A 201 -8.57 20.93 -4.26
C VAL A 201 -7.08 21.23 -4.48
N LEU A 202 -6.48 20.78 -5.58
CA LEU A 202 -5.08 21.13 -5.91
C LEU A 202 -4.91 22.63 -6.16
N GLN A 203 -5.85 23.25 -6.89
CA GLN A 203 -5.83 24.70 -7.13
C GLN A 203 -6.02 25.47 -5.81
N LEU A 204 -6.96 25.03 -4.96
CA LEU A 204 -7.18 25.65 -3.66
C LEU A 204 -5.94 25.56 -2.75
N CYS A 205 -5.27 24.41 -2.74
CA CYS A 205 -4.01 24.23 -2.01
C CYS A 205 -2.90 25.16 -2.53
N GLU A 206 -2.76 25.30 -3.85
CA GLU A 206 -1.79 26.21 -4.47
C GLU A 206 -2.04 27.67 -4.05
N GLU A 207 -3.29 28.13 -4.08
CA GLU A 207 -3.67 29.49 -3.65
C GLU A 207 -3.31 29.79 -2.19
N HIS A 208 -3.33 28.76 -1.33
CA HIS A 208 -3.07 28.88 0.11
C HIS A 208 -1.64 28.49 0.50
N GLY A 209 -0.78 28.13 -0.47
CA GLY A 209 0.58 27.66 -0.19
C GLY A 209 0.63 26.34 0.59
N ILE A 210 -0.38 25.49 0.44
CA ILE A 210 -0.50 24.20 1.13
C ILE A 210 0.21 23.13 0.31
N HIS A 211 1.11 22.41 0.96
CA HIS A 211 1.81 21.27 0.40
C HIS A 211 0.86 20.08 0.27
N VAL A 212 0.82 19.48 -0.91
CA VAL A 212 -0.02 18.31 -1.20
C VAL A 212 0.82 17.04 -1.21
N VAL A 213 0.49 16.10 -0.32
CA VAL A 213 0.97 14.72 -0.44
C VAL A 213 -0.14 13.79 -0.89
N VAL A 214 0.16 12.96 -1.86
CA VAL A 214 -0.77 11.98 -2.41
C VAL A 214 -0.43 10.60 -1.86
N HIS A 215 -1.44 9.83 -1.46
CA HIS A 215 -1.31 8.38 -1.23
C HIS A 215 -2.18 7.59 -2.21
N ARG A 216 -2.06 6.25 -2.17
CA ARG A 216 -2.82 5.32 -3.04
C ARG A 216 -2.58 5.52 -4.54
N ALA A 217 -1.40 6.00 -4.93
CA ALA A 217 -1.03 6.18 -6.34
C ALA A 217 -1.09 4.87 -7.16
N LEU A 218 -0.95 3.71 -6.51
CA LEU A 218 -0.97 2.38 -7.13
C LEU A 218 -2.16 1.51 -6.69
N ASP A 219 -3.06 2.05 -5.88
CA ASP A 219 -4.11 1.29 -5.19
C ASP A 219 -5.44 2.03 -5.32
N ALA A 220 -6.11 1.84 -6.46
CA ALA A 220 -7.36 2.52 -6.76
C ALA A 220 -8.56 1.84 -6.08
N ILE A 221 -9.50 2.65 -5.57
CA ILE A 221 -10.80 2.17 -5.09
C ILE A 221 -11.87 2.59 -6.09
N VAL A 222 -12.50 1.61 -6.74
CA VAL A 222 -13.59 1.79 -7.71
C VAL A 222 -14.74 0.89 -7.28
N ASP A 223 -15.95 1.44 -7.10
CA ASP A 223 -17.15 0.69 -6.68
C ASP A 223 -16.90 -0.25 -5.48
N GLN A 224 -16.22 0.28 -4.46
CA GLN A 224 -15.81 -0.44 -3.23
C GLN A 224 -14.79 -1.58 -3.44
N SER A 225 -14.29 -1.76 -4.66
CA SER A 225 -13.28 -2.76 -5.02
C SER A 225 -11.90 -2.12 -5.16
N LEU A 226 -10.86 -2.86 -4.73
CA LEU A 226 -9.47 -2.44 -4.87
C LEU A 226 -8.91 -2.91 -6.21
N ILE A 227 -8.46 -1.97 -7.04
CA ILE A 227 -7.73 -2.22 -8.28
C ILE A 227 -6.27 -1.83 -8.06
N ARG A 228 -5.36 -2.79 -8.24
CA ARG A 228 -3.92 -2.55 -8.14
C ARG A 228 -3.38 -2.15 -9.49
N LEU A 229 -2.79 -0.96 -9.58
CA LEU A 229 -2.28 -0.39 -10.82
C LEU A 229 -0.84 -0.85 -11.04
N VAL A 230 -0.65 -2.15 -11.29
CA VAL A 230 0.65 -2.79 -11.44
C VAL A 230 0.65 -3.73 -12.64
N SER A 231 1.79 -3.85 -13.29
CA SER A 231 2.07 -4.89 -14.29
C SER A 231 2.94 -5.96 -13.65
N TRP A 232 2.53 -7.21 -13.81
CA TRP A 232 3.28 -8.37 -13.32
C TRP A 232 4.24 -8.88 -14.39
N PRO A 233 5.47 -9.27 -14.02
CA PRO A 233 6.33 -10.00 -14.94
C PRO A 233 5.67 -11.33 -15.28
N ILE A 234 5.59 -11.66 -16.57
CA ILE A 234 5.09 -12.94 -17.06
C ILE A 234 6.28 -13.68 -17.69
N PRO A 235 6.58 -14.92 -17.25
CA PRO A 235 7.57 -15.77 -17.90
C PRO A 235 7.27 -16.04 -19.37
N ASP A 236 8.29 -16.36 -20.16
CA ASP A 236 8.14 -16.67 -21.59
C ASP A 236 7.44 -18.01 -21.86
N HIS A 237 7.18 -18.83 -20.83
CA HIS A 237 6.49 -20.12 -21.00
C HIS A 237 4.97 -19.97 -20.98
N LEU A 238 4.30 -20.71 -21.85
CA LEU A 238 2.84 -20.71 -21.95
C LEU A 238 2.26 -21.63 -20.88
N VAL A 239 1.39 -21.09 -20.04
CA VAL A 239 0.66 -21.84 -18.99
C VAL A 239 -0.83 -21.86 -19.32
N HIS A 240 -1.45 -23.04 -19.26
CA HIS A 240 -2.89 -23.21 -19.41
C HIS A 240 -3.52 -23.71 -18.12
N ALA A 241 -4.70 -23.18 -17.79
CA ALA A 241 -5.47 -23.57 -16.61
C ALA A 241 -5.77 -25.07 -16.56
N ASP A 242 -6.09 -25.68 -17.70
CA ASP A 242 -6.36 -27.12 -17.80
C ASP A 242 -5.12 -27.96 -17.50
N ASP A 243 -3.94 -27.51 -17.93
CA ASP A 243 -2.67 -28.20 -17.66
C ASP A 243 -2.32 -28.10 -16.16
N VAL A 244 -2.50 -26.94 -15.55
CA VAL A 244 -2.31 -26.75 -14.10
C VAL A 244 -3.25 -27.64 -13.30
N ALA A 245 -4.54 -27.67 -13.64
CA ALA A 245 -5.52 -28.54 -12.99
C ALA A 245 -5.14 -30.03 -13.10
N ALA A 246 -4.73 -30.48 -14.28
CA ALA A 246 -4.29 -31.85 -14.50
C ALA A 246 -3.03 -32.20 -13.68
N ARG A 247 -2.06 -31.29 -13.59
CA ARG A 247 -0.85 -31.45 -12.78
C ARG A 247 -1.15 -31.51 -11.29
N ILE A 248 -2.04 -30.65 -10.78
CA ILE A 248 -2.48 -30.67 -9.38
C ILE A 248 -3.11 -32.04 -9.04
N HIS A 249 -3.98 -32.58 -9.90
CA HIS A 249 -4.57 -33.90 -9.69
C HIS A 249 -3.53 -35.04 -9.72
N ALA A 250 -2.52 -34.97 -10.60
CA ALA A 250 -1.43 -35.95 -10.60
C ALA A 250 -0.56 -35.86 -9.34
N LEU A 251 -0.34 -34.65 -8.83
CA LEU A 251 0.37 -34.41 -7.58
C LEU A 251 -0.39 -34.95 -6.38
N GLU A 252 -1.72 -34.84 -6.32
CA GLU A 252 -2.53 -35.40 -5.23
C GLU A 252 -2.32 -36.91 -5.04
N ILE A 253 -2.16 -37.65 -6.16
CA ILE A 253 -1.85 -39.09 -6.11
C ILE A 253 -0.43 -39.30 -5.57
N THR A 254 0.55 -38.55 -6.09
CA THR A 254 1.96 -38.67 -5.72
C THR A 254 2.21 -38.25 -4.28
N GLU A 255 1.47 -37.25 -3.79
CA GLU A 255 1.50 -36.72 -2.42
C GLU A 255 1.22 -37.85 -1.41
N HIS A 256 0.20 -38.67 -1.68
CA HIS A 256 -0.14 -39.79 -0.82
C HIS A 256 1.00 -40.83 -0.73
N ASP A 257 1.62 -41.13 -1.87
CA ASP A 257 2.71 -42.10 -1.95
C ASP A 257 3.97 -41.61 -1.23
N VAL A 258 4.34 -40.33 -1.42
CA VAL A 258 5.48 -39.71 -0.75
C VAL A 258 5.25 -39.59 0.76
N ALA A 259 4.06 -39.16 1.19
CA ALA A 259 3.75 -39.07 2.62
C ALA A 259 3.87 -40.44 3.31
N ASN A 260 3.35 -41.50 2.69
CA ASN A 260 3.47 -42.87 3.21
C ASN A 260 4.92 -43.36 3.25
N MET A 261 5.73 -43.02 2.23
CA MET A 261 7.17 -43.32 2.20
C MET A 261 7.89 -42.67 3.38
N VAL A 262 7.60 -41.40 3.67
CA VAL A 262 8.18 -40.66 4.81
C VAL A 262 7.76 -41.29 6.14
N ILE A 263 6.47 -41.59 6.31
CA ILE A 263 5.94 -42.21 7.53
C ILE A 263 6.60 -43.56 7.80
N ALA A 264 6.77 -44.40 6.76
CA ALA A 264 7.42 -45.69 6.88
C ALA A 264 8.91 -45.55 7.25
N SER A 265 9.60 -44.60 6.62
CA SER A 265 11.03 -44.37 6.84
C SER A 265 11.33 -43.84 8.25
N LEU A 266 10.48 -42.96 8.78
CA LEU A 266 10.64 -42.39 10.12
C LEU A 266 10.14 -43.30 11.25
N SER A 267 9.50 -44.43 10.93
CA SER A 267 8.80 -45.27 11.92
C SER A 267 7.87 -44.45 12.83
N ALA A 268 7.14 -43.51 12.24
CA ALA A 268 6.42 -42.48 12.97
C ALA A 268 5.26 -43.03 13.81
N GLU A 269 5.19 -42.59 15.08
CA GLU A 269 4.04 -42.82 15.97
C GLU A 269 2.78 -42.09 15.47
N ALA A 270 1.60 -42.43 16.03
CA ALA A 270 0.31 -41.95 15.53
C ALA A 270 0.20 -40.41 15.43
N SER A 271 0.69 -39.67 16.43
CA SER A 271 0.67 -38.20 16.44
C SER A 271 1.61 -37.58 15.40
N VAL A 272 2.78 -38.17 15.19
CA VAL A 272 3.76 -37.73 14.18
C VAL A 272 3.26 -38.04 12.77
N ARG A 273 2.58 -39.18 12.59
CA ARG A 273 1.91 -39.55 11.33
C ARG A 273 0.87 -38.50 10.92
N GLU A 274 0.00 -38.08 11.84
CA GLU A 274 -1.00 -37.04 11.55
C GLU A 274 -0.35 -35.72 11.15
N ALA A 275 0.70 -35.29 11.86
CA ALA A 275 1.44 -34.08 11.52
C ALA A 275 2.11 -34.15 10.13
N ILE A 276 2.66 -35.31 9.75
CA ILE A 276 3.22 -35.53 8.40
C ILE A 276 2.11 -35.44 7.36
N LEU A 277 1.00 -36.14 7.52
CA LEU A 277 -0.11 -36.10 6.56
C LEU A 277 -0.63 -34.67 6.36
N GLU A 278 -0.77 -33.89 7.43
CA GLU A 278 -1.21 -32.50 7.33
C GLU A 278 -0.17 -31.60 6.66
N THR A 279 1.12 -31.80 6.94
CA THR A 279 2.21 -31.04 6.30
C THR A 279 2.24 -31.29 4.79
N PHE A 280 2.03 -32.54 4.38
CA PHE A 280 2.08 -32.94 2.97
C PHE A 280 0.82 -32.56 2.19
N ARG A 281 -0.30 -32.24 2.85
CA ARG A 281 -1.59 -31.93 2.22
C ARG A 281 -1.61 -30.58 1.48
N ILE A 282 -0.86 -30.48 0.39
CA ILE A 282 -0.76 -29.27 -0.44
C ILE A 282 -1.60 -29.44 -1.70
N ALA A 283 -1.34 -30.46 -2.51
CA ALA A 283 -2.05 -30.74 -3.75
C ALA A 283 -3.53 -31.01 -3.48
N GLY A 284 -3.86 -31.79 -2.45
CA GLY A 284 -5.25 -32.01 -2.04
C GLY A 284 -5.98 -30.72 -1.63
N SER A 285 -5.27 -29.74 -1.07
CA SER A 285 -5.84 -28.41 -0.76
C SER A 285 -6.05 -27.60 -2.04
N LEU A 286 -5.07 -27.62 -2.94
CA LEU A 286 -5.11 -26.91 -4.22
C LEU A 286 -6.21 -27.42 -5.15
N CYS A 287 -6.49 -28.73 -5.20
CA CYS A 287 -7.59 -29.33 -5.98
C CYS A 287 -8.94 -28.60 -5.79
N THR A 288 -9.15 -27.98 -4.63
CA THR A 288 -10.42 -27.32 -4.29
C THR A 288 -10.39 -25.79 -4.41
N ALA A 289 -9.21 -25.17 -4.39
CA ALA A 289 -9.09 -23.74 -4.11
C ALA A 289 -8.22 -22.96 -5.11
N TRP A 290 -7.43 -23.63 -5.95
CA TRP A 290 -6.35 -22.97 -6.69
C TRP A 290 -6.82 -21.85 -7.63
N ASN A 291 -8.06 -21.89 -8.12
CA ASN A 291 -8.64 -20.91 -9.03
C ASN A 291 -9.66 -19.96 -8.35
N GLY A 292 -9.72 -19.96 -7.03
CA GLY A 292 -10.72 -19.22 -6.25
C GLY A 292 -10.18 -18.01 -5.47
N PHE A 293 -8.92 -17.63 -5.65
CA PHE A 293 -8.32 -16.49 -4.96
C PHE A 293 -8.70 -15.14 -5.59
N ASP A 294 -8.78 -14.11 -4.74
CA ASP A 294 -9.06 -12.72 -5.11
C ASP A 294 -7.78 -12.03 -5.67
N GLY A 295 -7.29 -12.57 -6.78
CA GLY A 295 -6.11 -12.08 -7.50
C GLY A 295 -4.76 -12.58 -6.99
N LEU A 296 -3.71 -12.19 -7.69
CA LEU A 296 -2.33 -12.63 -7.48
C LEU A 296 -1.82 -12.35 -6.06
N PRO A 297 -2.10 -11.18 -5.43
CA PRO A 297 -1.61 -10.93 -4.09
C PRO A 297 -2.28 -11.80 -3.02
N HIS A 298 -3.57 -12.12 -3.18
CA HIS A 298 -4.24 -13.06 -2.27
C HIS A 298 -3.61 -14.46 -2.43
N TRP A 299 -3.40 -14.91 -3.67
CA TRP A 299 -2.66 -16.15 -3.94
C TRP A 299 -1.29 -16.18 -3.26
N ARG A 300 -0.47 -15.13 -3.47
CA ARG A 300 0.89 -15.05 -2.89
C ARG A 300 0.90 -14.98 -1.38
N ASP A 301 -0.08 -14.28 -0.77
CA ASP A 301 -0.22 -14.25 0.68
C ASP A 301 -0.57 -15.66 1.22
N VAL A 302 -1.45 -16.40 0.55
CA VAL A 302 -1.77 -17.80 0.90
C VAL A 302 -0.55 -18.71 0.72
N ARG A 303 0.15 -18.62 -0.41
CA ARG A 303 1.40 -19.35 -0.68
C ARG A 303 2.39 -19.12 0.45
N LYS A 304 2.70 -17.86 0.75
CA LYS A 304 3.67 -17.47 1.77
C LYS A 304 3.27 -17.86 3.19
N GLN A 305 2.01 -17.70 3.56
CA GLN A 305 1.56 -17.93 4.95
C GLN A 305 1.28 -19.41 5.24
N HIS A 306 0.88 -20.18 4.23
CA HIS A 306 0.36 -21.54 4.43
C HIS A 306 1.13 -22.62 3.68
N LEU A 307 1.59 -22.36 2.45
CA LEU A 307 2.20 -23.38 1.59
C LEU A 307 3.72 -23.43 1.75
N ASP A 308 4.40 -22.28 1.69
CA ASP A 308 5.87 -22.19 1.80
C ASP A 308 6.39 -22.80 3.12
N PRO A 309 5.79 -22.55 4.31
CA PRO A 309 6.27 -23.18 5.55
C PRO A 309 6.16 -24.71 5.53
N ARG A 310 5.14 -25.25 4.84
CA ARG A 310 4.97 -26.69 4.65
C ARG A 310 6.01 -27.23 3.67
N PHE A 311 6.23 -26.52 2.57
CA PHE A 311 7.24 -26.86 1.56
C PHE A 311 8.66 -26.88 2.16
N GLU A 312 9.01 -25.88 2.97
CA GLU A 312 10.27 -25.86 3.71
C GLU A 312 10.39 -27.02 4.70
N ALA A 313 9.30 -27.36 5.39
CA ALA A 313 9.28 -28.50 6.30
C ALA A 313 9.52 -29.82 5.55
N MET A 314 8.85 -30.03 4.41
CA MET A 314 9.07 -31.20 3.55
C MET A 314 10.51 -31.25 3.03
N THR A 315 11.07 -30.12 2.61
CA THR A 315 12.46 -30.03 2.15
C THR A 315 13.44 -30.44 3.24
N ARG A 316 13.24 -29.99 4.49
CA ARG A 316 14.07 -30.42 5.63
C ARG A 316 13.99 -31.93 5.88
N VAL A 317 12.80 -32.52 5.74
CA VAL A 317 12.62 -33.98 5.85
C VAL A 317 13.33 -34.72 4.71
N ALA A 318 13.22 -34.24 3.48
CA ALA A 318 13.88 -34.81 2.32
C ALA A 318 15.41 -34.81 2.47
N VAL A 319 15.99 -33.70 2.93
CA VAL A 319 17.42 -33.59 3.25
C VAL A 319 17.82 -34.62 4.30
N ARG A 320 17.06 -34.71 5.40
CA ARG A 320 17.35 -35.65 6.49
C ARG A 320 17.31 -37.11 6.03
N MET A 321 16.29 -37.50 5.26
CA MET A 321 16.16 -38.87 4.73
C MET A 321 17.33 -39.23 3.80
N ARG A 322 17.79 -38.27 2.99
CA ARG A 322 18.97 -38.45 2.12
C ARG A 322 20.24 -38.65 2.93
N GLU A 323 20.44 -37.89 4.01
CA GLU A 323 21.57 -38.08 4.94
C GLU A 323 21.55 -39.45 5.61
N ASP A 324 20.37 -39.97 5.93
CA ASP A 324 20.17 -41.30 6.53
C ASP A 324 20.24 -42.44 5.48
N GLY A 325 20.53 -42.13 4.20
CA GLY A 325 20.80 -43.09 3.13
C GLY A 325 19.57 -43.64 2.40
N ALA A 326 18.40 -43.02 2.59
CA ALA A 326 17.17 -43.40 1.87
C ALA A 326 17.20 -42.94 0.40
N ASP A 327 16.53 -43.70 -0.48
CA ASP A 327 16.25 -43.24 -1.86
C ASP A 327 15.13 -42.19 -1.83
N THR A 328 15.51 -40.93 -2.05
CA THR A 328 14.59 -39.79 -2.06
C THR A 328 14.22 -39.34 -3.48
N THR A 329 14.44 -40.16 -4.51
CA THR A 329 14.26 -39.72 -5.92
C THR A 329 12.83 -39.29 -6.22
N LEU A 330 11.84 -40.10 -5.80
CA LEU A 330 10.42 -39.75 -5.95
C LEU A 330 10.05 -38.50 -5.16
N PHE A 331 10.59 -38.36 -3.95
CA PHE A 331 10.32 -37.21 -3.09
C PHE A 331 10.92 -35.93 -3.66
N ALA A 332 12.16 -35.96 -4.14
CA ALA A 332 12.78 -34.82 -4.80
C ALA A 332 11.96 -34.39 -6.03
N LYS A 333 11.57 -35.35 -6.89
CA LYS A 333 10.71 -35.07 -8.03
C LYS A 333 9.37 -34.46 -7.63
N PHE A 334 8.75 -34.95 -6.55
CA PHE A 334 7.50 -34.40 -6.04
C PHE A 334 7.65 -32.95 -5.55
N LEU A 335 8.78 -32.61 -4.89
CA LEU A 335 9.06 -31.24 -4.49
C LEU A 335 9.21 -30.31 -5.70
N ASP A 336 10.00 -30.73 -6.69
CA ASP A 336 10.20 -29.97 -7.93
C ASP A 336 8.85 -29.78 -8.66
N ASP A 337 8.07 -30.87 -8.81
CA ASP A 337 6.77 -30.83 -9.50
C ASP A 337 5.75 -29.92 -8.76
N ILE A 338 5.78 -29.85 -7.42
CA ILE A 338 4.94 -28.91 -6.63
C ILE A 338 5.38 -27.48 -6.89
N GLU A 339 6.67 -27.18 -6.78
CA GLU A 339 7.21 -25.83 -6.95
C GLU A 339 6.84 -25.27 -8.32
N ASP A 340 7.03 -26.07 -9.38
CA ASP A 340 6.64 -25.71 -10.74
C ASP A 340 5.12 -25.45 -10.87
N VAL A 341 4.26 -26.20 -10.17
CA VAL A 341 2.81 -25.96 -10.20
C VAL A 341 2.43 -24.68 -9.46
N LEU A 342 3.08 -24.39 -8.32
CA LEU A 342 2.84 -23.15 -7.57
C LEU A 342 3.26 -21.93 -8.41
N ASP A 343 4.37 -22.04 -9.12
CA ASP A 343 4.85 -20.99 -10.03
C ASP A 343 3.91 -20.83 -11.24
N ASP A 344 3.40 -21.91 -11.82
CA ASP A 344 2.39 -21.83 -12.89
C ASP A 344 1.08 -21.17 -12.44
N ILE A 345 0.64 -21.41 -11.19
CA ILE A 345 -0.53 -20.70 -10.62
C ILE A 345 -0.23 -19.20 -10.52
N ASP A 346 0.97 -18.81 -10.06
CA ASP A 346 1.42 -17.41 -10.06
C ASP A 346 1.35 -16.80 -11.47
N VAL A 347 1.79 -17.53 -12.50
CA VAL A 347 1.73 -17.08 -13.90
C VAL A 347 0.28 -16.89 -14.37
N LEU A 348 -0.63 -17.82 -14.07
CA LEU A 348 -2.03 -17.70 -14.48
C LEU A 348 -2.71 -16.47 -13.86
N TYR A 349 -2.51 -16.21 -12.57
CA TYR A 349 -3.05 -15.02 -11.92
C TYR A 349 -2.41 -13.73 -12.43
N ALA A 350 -1.10 -13.74 -12.72
CA ALA A 350 -0.42 -12.59 -13.33
C ALA A 350 -0.94 -12.29 -14.74
N LEU A 351 -1.20 -13.32 -15.55
CA LEU A 351 -1.76 -13.20 -16.89
C LEU A 351 -3.17 -12.59 -16.87
N ASP A 352 -4.04 -13.09 -15.99
CA ASP A 352 -5.41 -12.60 -15.85
C ASP A 352 -5.44 -11.13 -15.40
N GLU A 353 -4.69 -10.78 -14.35
CA GLU A 353 -4.62 -9.39 -13.88
C GLU A 353 -4.02 -8.46 -14.94
N ASN A 354 -2.91 -8.85 -15.60
CA ASN A 354 -2.33 -8.03 -16.67
C ASN A 354 -3.29 -7.83 -17.84
N ALA A 355 -3.96 -8.90 -18.28
CA ALA A 355 -4.93 -8.82 -19.37
C ALA A 355 -6.08 -7.85 -19.03
N SER A 356 -6.56 -7.86 -17.78
CA SER A 356 -7.63 -6.97 -17.32
C SER A 356 -7.26 -5.48 -17.30
N LEU A 357 -5.96 -5.16 -17.27
CA LEU A 357 -5.45 -3.78 -17.17
C LEU A 357 -4.63 -3.34 -18.39
N GLU A 358 -4.49 -4.19 -19.41
CA GLU A 358 -3.59 -3.91 -20.54
C GLU A 358 -4.08 -2.73 -21.38
N GLU A 359 -5.37 -2.65 -21.64
CA GLU A 359 -5.95 -1.53 -22.40
C GLU A 359 -5.78 -0.21 -21.63
N LEU A 360 -6.02 -0.23 -20.32
CA LEU A 360 -5.75 0.91 -19.44
C LEU A 360 -4.29 1.37 -19.54
N ARG A 361 -3.34 0.42 -19.48
CA ARG A 361 -1.90 0.67 -19.54
C ARG A 361 -1.51 1.30 -20.87
N ILE A 362 -1.93 0.72 -21.99
CA ILE A 362 -1.67 1.20 -23.35
C ILE A 362 -2.19 2.62 -23.52
N SER A 363 -3.45 2.86 -23.13
CA SER A 363 -4.12 4.13 -23.36
C SER A 363 -3.51 5.28 -22.55
N ILE A 364 -3.13 5.04 -21.30
CA ILE A 364 -2.48 6.08 -20.49
C ILE A 364 -1.03 6.29 -20.97
N ALA A 365 -0.31 5.23 -21.36
CA ALA A 365 1.04 5.37 -21.92
C ALA A 365 1.04 6.28 -23.16
N ASP A 366 0.12 6.06 -24.09
CA ASP A 366 -0.04 6.86 -25.31
C ASP A 366 -0.38 8.32 -24.98
N GLU A 367 -1.38 8.55 -24.11
CA GLU A 367 -1.80 9.89 -23.70
C GLU A 367 -0.68 10.69 -23.00
N LEU A 368 0.20 10.00 -22.27
CA LEU A 368 1.36 10.61 -21.60
C LEU A 368 2.62 10.65 -22.46
N GLY A 369 2.61 10.08 -23.67
CA GLY A 369 3.76 9.99 -24.56
C GLY A 369 4.90 9.15 -23.98
N LEU A 370 4.57 8.10 -23.22
CA LEU A 370 5.52 7.16 -22.64
C LEU A 370 5.78 5.98 -23.58
N PRO A 371 6.92 5.27 -23.46
CA PRO A 371 7.14 4.01 -24.18
C PRO A 371 6.00 3.01 -23.97
N MET A 372 5.57 2.33 -25.04
CA MET A 372 4.44 1.40 -24.98
C MET A 372 4.70 0.13 -24.17
N ASP A 373 5.94 -0.14 -23.81
CA ASP A 373 6.38 -1.22 -22.90
C ASP A 373 6.54 -0.74 -21.44
N THR A 374 6.21 0.52 -21.14
CA THR A 374 6.28 1.04 -19.76
C THR A 374 5.29 0.28 -18.88
N PRO A 375 5.73 -0.27 -17.73
CA PRO A 375 4.85 -0.93 -16.76
C PRO A 375 3.77 0.00 -16.19
N LEU A 376 2.59 -0.54 -15.88
CA LEU A 376 1.46 0.23 -15.38
C LEU A 376 1.77 0.99 -14.08
N GLN A 377 2.51 0.39 -13.16
CA GLN A 377 2.91 1.05 -11.91
C GLN A 377 3.80 2.26 -12.16
N HIS A 378 4.64 2.21 -13.19
CA HIS A 378 5.50 3.33 -13.55
C HIS A 378 4.69 4.43 -14.21
N ILE A 379 3.75 4.08 -15.10
CA ILE A 379 2.82 5.01 -15.74
C ILE A 379 1.96 5.73 -14.68
N ALA A 380 1.33 4.98 -13.77
CA ALA A 380 0.44 5.51 -12.75
C ALA A 380 1.19 6.46 -11.80
N LEU A 381 2.36 6.05 -11.32
CA LEU A 381 3.19 6.91 -10.47
C LEU A 381 3.70 8.13 -11.23
N HIS A 382 4.11 7.98 -12.49
CA HIS A 382 4.54 9.08 -13.34
C HIS A 382 3.44 10.12 -13.52
N ALA A 383 2.21 9.69 -13.80
CA ALA A 383 1.04 10.55 -13.98
C ALA A 383 0.81 11.45 -12.75
N VAL A 384 0.77 10.85 -11.57
CA VAL A 384 0.56 11.58 -10.31
C VAL A 384 1.75 12.49 -10.00
N ARG A 385 2.99 11.98 -10.11
CA ARG A 385 4.19 12.75 -9.78
C ARG A 385 4.40 13.97 -10.67
N CYS A 386 3.93 13.92 -11.91
CA CYS A 386 4.07 15.04 -12.83
C CYS A 386 2.84 15.95 -12.87
N THR A 387 1.81 15.68 -12.06
CA THR A 387 0.64 16.54 -11.95
C THR A 387 0.98 17.85 -11.26
N HIS A 388 0.60 18.97 -11.88
CA HIS A 388 0.75 20.29 -11.29
C HIS A 388 -0.02 20.40 -9.96
N GLY A 389 0.61 20.95 -8.93
CA GLY A 389 0.05 21.06 -7.57
C GLY A 389 0.29 19.85 -6.66
N VAL A 390 0.82 18.73 -7.19
CA VAL A 390 1.27 17.59 -6.36
C VAL A 390 2.73 17.79 -5.98
N HIS A 391 3.05 17.64 -4.69
CA HIS A 391 4.39 17.92 -4.18
C HIS A 391 5.12 16.66 -3.70
N THR A 392 4.39 15.71 -3.13
CA THR A 392 4.92 14.42 -2.68
C THR A 392 3.96 13.30 -3.02
N VAL A 393 4.48 12.13 -3.43
CA VAL A 393 3.68 10.92 -3.67
C VAL A 393 4.21 9.80 -2.77
N LEU A 394 3.35 9.29 -1.89
CA LEU A 394 3.67 8.22 -0.98
C LEU A 394 3.49 6.86 -1.66
N VAL A 395 4.51 6.01 -1.53
CA VAL A 395 4.47 4.61 -1.96
C VAL A 395 4.52 3.68 -0.76
N GLY A 396 3.71 2.62 -0.77
CA GLY A 396 3.66 1.61 0.28
C GLY A 396 4.46 0.37 -0.10
N ALA A 397 5.78 0.48 -0.20
CA ALA A 397 6.66 -0.64 -0.53
C ALA A 397 6.72 -1.66 0.63
N ARG A 398 6.78 -2.95 0.32
CA ARG A 398 6.93 -4.06 1.28
C ARG A 398 8.26 -4.80 1.15
N SER A 399 9.09 -4.43 0.18
CA SER A 399 10.42 -4.99 -0.06
C SER A 399 11.34 -3.91 -0.63
N SER A 400 12.66 -4.12 -0.48
CA SER A 400 13.66 -3.26 -1.09
C SER A 400 13.55 -3.26 -2.62
N GLU A 401 13.20 -4.40 -3.23
CA GLU A 401 13.00 -4.50 -4.68
C GLU A 401 11.88 -3.59 -5.18
N GLN A 402 10.72 -3.59 -4.52
CA GLN A 402 9.62 -2.68 -4.86
C GLN A 402 10.01 -1.20 -4.71
N LEU A 403 10.85 -0.90 -3.72
CA LEU A 403 11.34 0.45 -3.50
C LEU A 403 12.26 0.92 -4.64
N HIS A 404 13.16 0.05 -5.10
CA HIS A 404 14.02 0.31 -6.25
C HIS A 404 13.20 0.45 -7.53
N ASP A 405 12.23 -0.44 -7.76
CA ASP A 405 11.33 -0.41 -8.92
C ASP A 405 10.61 0.95 -9.03
N VAL A 406 10.01 1.41 -7.93
CA VAL A 406 9.34 2.71 -7.89
C VAL A 406 10.28 3.88 -8.22
N LEU A 407 11.54 3.82 -7.80
CA LEU A 407 12.51 4.90 -8.02
C LEU A 407 12.94 5.00 -9.48
N THR A 408 12.85 3.92 -10.26
CA THR A 408 13.12 3.95 -11.72
C THR A 408 12.22 4.93 -12.47
N THR A 409 11.04 5.26 -11.92
CA THR A 409 10.17 6.30 -12.49
C THR A 409 10.81 7.69 -12.53
N SER A 410 11.91 7.89 -11.80
CA SER A 410 12.71 9.10 -11.88
C SER A 410 13.42 9.26 -13.23
N ASP A 411 13.67 8.17 -13.94
CA ASP A 411 14.32 8.16 -15.26
C ASP A 411 13.35 8.51 -16.41
N LEU A 412 12.03 8.49 -16.15
CA LEU A 412 11.02 8.87 -17.13
C LEU A 412 11.08 10.38 -17.46
N PRO A 413 10.60 10.82 -18.64
CA PRO A 413 10.60 12.23 -19.05
C PRO A 413 9.85 13.13 -18.07
N ILE A 414 10.36 14.32 -17.73
CA ILE A 414 9.63 15.25 -16.84
C ILE A 414 8.68 16.10 -17.68
N THR A 415 7.43 15.66 -17.82
CA THR A 415 6.38 16.38 -18.56
C THR A 415 5.33 16.88 -17.59
N PRO A 416 5.15 18.20 -17.37
CA PRO A 416 4.07 18.71 -16.53
C PRO A 416 2.70 18.24 -17.04
N ILE A 417 1.93 17.61 -16.17
CA ILE A 417 0.58 17.12 -16.46
C ILE A 417 -0.40 18.13 -15.87
N HIS A 418 -1.16 18.75 -16.77
CA HIS A 418 -2.21 19.70 -16.43
C HIS A 418 -3.57 19.02 -16.40
N GLU A 419 -4.55 19.70 -15.82
CA GLU A 419 -5.94 19.27 -15.71
C GLU A 419 -6.53 18.81 -17.06
N SER A 420 -6.19 19.48 -18.17
CA SER A 420 -6.67 19.10 -19.50
C SER A 420 -6.23 17.69 -19.93
N THR A 421 -5.03 17.25 -19.51
CA THR A 421 -4.56 15.88 -19.74
C THR A 421 -5.36 14.89 -18.90
N TRP A 422 -5.64 15.23 -17.64
CA TRP A 422 -6.49 14.41 -16.78
C TRP A 422 -7.92 14.27 -17.31
N HIS A 423 -8.50 15.31 -17.90
CA HIS A 423 -9.81 15.20 -18.58
C HIS A 423 -9.75 14.29 -19.81
N ARG A 424 -8.64 14.28 -20.58
CA ARG A 424 -8.47 13.36 -21.71
C ARG A 424 -8.32 11.91 -21.24
N ILE A 425 -7.54 11.67 -20.18
CA ILE A 425 -7.45 10.37 -19.52
C ILE A 425 -8.86 9.93 -19.08
N HIS A 426 -9.57 10.76 -18.32
CA HIS A 426 -10.92 10.45 -17.84
C HIS A 426 -11.89 10.12 -18.98
N ALA A 427 -11.91 10.92 -20.04
CA ALA A 427 -12.75 10.68 -21.21
C ALA A 427 -12.36 9.42 -21.99
N HIS A 428 -11.09 9.01 -21.92
CA HIS A 428 -10.66 7.73 -22.46
C HIS A 428 -11.18 6.57 -21.60
N LEU A 429 -10.97 6.63 -20.28
CA LEU A 429 -11.42 5.60 -19.34
C LEU A 429 -12.93 5.38 -19.38
N ALA A 430 -13.70 6.47 -19.46
CA ALA A 430 -15.16 6.39 -19.56
C ALA A 430 -15.63 5.65 -20.82
N ARG A 431 -14.86 5.65 -21.91
CA ARG A 431 -15.17 4.87 -23.12
C ARG A 431 -14.90 3.38 -22.90
N LEU A 432 -13.80 3.05 -22.24
CA LEU A 432 -13.43 1.67 -21.90
C LEU A 432 -14.48 0.99 -21.01
N SER A 433 -15.15 1.75 -20.13
CA SER A 433 -16.21 1.21 -19.27
C SER A 433 -17.57 1.03 -19.96
N THR A 434 -17.73 1.50 -21.20
CA THR A 434 -18.99 1.42 -21.97
C THR A 434 -18.98 0.39 -23.10
N GLU A 435 -17.81 -0.16 -23.41
CA GLU A 435 -17.61 -1.29 -24.33
C GLU A 435 -17.59 -2.60 -23.55
#